data_AF-A0A9X3AH40-F1
#
_entry.id   AF-A0A9X3AH40-F1
#
_cell.length_a   1.000
_cell.length_b   1.000
_cell.length_c   1.000
_cell.angle_alpha   90.00
_cell.angle_beta   90.00
_cell.angle_gamma   90.00
#
_symmetry.space_group_name_H-M   'P 1'
#
loop_
_entity.id
_entity.type
_entity.pdbx_description
1 polymer ?
#
loop_
_entity_poly.entity_id
_entity_poly.type
_entity_poly.pdbx_seq_one_letter_code
_entity_poly.pdbx_strand_id
1 'polypeptide(L)'
;MGDRHLWVGALVTACALLLSGCGASVAGTARPLRITEVERGQVSGYFTRLNEAGGKGNTEQRKLLQDTQHPDFRAQACELRAGTLRMEPTMSTLRTDPTWAPPGKDAHPRGVVYVVAATVTLLEDGVPVGVQIGSLHVVVIDDVPYGFAPCVGG
;
A
#
# COMPACT_ATOMS: atom_id res chain seq x y z
N MET A 1 50.21 -6.93 -46.81
CA MET A 1 49.34 -5.77 -46.48
C MET A 1 47.95 -6.11 -46.97
N GLY A 2 47.10 -6.75 -46.16
CA GLY A 2 45.79 -7.18 -46.66
C GLY A 2 44.84 -7.84 -45.67
N ASP A 3 44.92 -7.57 -44.36
CA ASP A 3 44.09 -8.29 -43.38
C ASP A 3 43.52 -7.40 -42.26
N ARG A 4 43.35 -6.09 -42.49
CA ARG A 4 42.80 -5.16 -41.48
C ARG A 4 41.35 -4.75 -41.73
N HIS A 5 40.78 -5.07 -42.89
CA HIS A 5 39.43 -4.63 -43.27
C HIS A 5 38.32 -5.62 -42.88
N LEU A 6 38.63 -6.90 -42.70
CA LEU A 6 37.62 -7.94 -42.39
C LEU A 6 37.16 -7.95 -40.93
N TRP A 7 38.02 -7.50 -40.00
CA TRP A 7 37.69 -7.48 -38.56
C TRP A 7 36.83 -6.30 -38.13
N VAL A 8 36.91 -5.16 -38.84
CA VAL A 8 36.11 -3.97 -38.51
C VAL A 8 34.65 -4.16 -38.94
N GLY A 9 34.40 -4.89 -40.04
CA GLY A 9 33.05 -5.17 -40.52
C GLY A 9 32.23 -5.99 -39.52
N ALA A 10 32.81 -7.04 -38.95
CA ALA A 10 32.10 -7.95 -38.03
C ALA A 10 31.71 -7.30 -36.69
N LEU A 11 32.52 -6.37 -36.18
CA LEU A 11 32.27 -5.69 -34.90
C LEU A 11 31.16 -4.64 -34.99
N VAL A 12 31.02 -3.97 -36.14
CA VAL A 12 29.96 -2.97 -36.36
C VAL A 12 28.58 -3.63 -36.47
N THR A 13 28.50 -4.82 -37.08
CA THR A 13 27.22 -5.55 -37.21
C THR A 13 26.71 -6.09 -35.87
N ALA A 14 27.61 -6.51 -34.97
CA ALA A 14 27.22 -7.00 -33.64
C ALA A 14 26.67 -5.89 -32.72
N CYS A 15 27.23 -4.68 -32.77
CA CYS A 15 26.72 -3.55 -31.98
C CYS A 15 25.36 -3.04 -32.47
N ALA A 16 25.05 -3.18 -33.77
CA ALA A 16 23.76 -2.73 -34.32
C ALA A 16 22.57 -3.60 -33.87
N LEU A 17 22.79 -4.90 -33.59
CA LEU A 17 21.73 -5.82 -33.19
C LEU A 17 21.27 -5.63 -31.72
N LEU A 18 22.15 -5.15 -30.84
CA LEU A 18 21.84 -4.92 -29.42
C LEU A 18 20.96 -3.69 -29.15
N LEU A 19 20.79 -2.80 -30.13
CA LEU A 19 19.96 -1.60 -30.01
C LEU A 19 18.47 -1.83 -30.30
N SER A 20 18.09 -3.03 -30.77
CA SER A 20 16.70 -3.35 -31.12
C SER A 20 15.84 -3.89 -29.96
N GLY A 21 16.43 -4.10 -28.78
CA GLY A 21 15.76 -4.77 -27.65
C GLY A 21 15.06 -3.88 -26.61
N CYS A 22 15.36 -2.57 -26.55
CA CYS A 22 14.89 -1.72 -25.44
C CYS A 22 13.56 -1.00 -25.67
N GLY A 23 12.87 -1.25 -26.79
CA GLY A 23 11.73 -0.46 -27.25
C GLY A 23 10.39 -1.19 -27.28
N ALA A 24 10.25 -2.36 -26.65
CA ALA A 24 8.99 -3.07 -26.62
C ALA A 24 7.96 -2.31 -25.77
N SER A 25 7.28 -1.33 -26.38
CA SER A 25 6.03 -0.81 -25.84
C SER A 25 4.99 -1.92 -25.96
N VAL A 26 4.55 -2.45 -24.82
CA VAL A 26 3.37 -3.31 -24.79
C VAL A 26 2.20 -2.41 -25.17
N ALA A 27 1.62 -2.64 -26.34
CA ALA A 27 0.40 -1.96 -26.77
C ALA A 27 -0.73 -2.33 -25.80
N GLY A 28 -0.92 -1.51 -24.78
CA GLY A 28 -1.98 -1.64 -23.79
C GLY A 28 -2.83 -0.38 -23.80
N THR A 29 -4.15 -0.52 -23.82
CA THR A 29 -5.05 0.61 -23.57
C THR A 29 -5.15 0.79 -22.06
N ALA A 30 -4.76 1.95 -21.55
CA ALA A 30 -4.97 2.29 -20.14
C ALA A 30 -6.47 2.17 -19.84
N ARG A 31 -6.85 1.21 -18.99
CA ARG A 31 -8.20 1.13 -18.45
C ARG A 31 -8.18 1.67 -17.02
N PRO A 32 -9.18 2.48 -16.63
CA PRO A 32 -9.34 2.82 -15.22
C PRO A 32 -9.47 1.51 -14.43
N LEU A 33 -8.64 1.36 -13.40
CA LEU A 33 -8.80 0.30 -12.42
C LEU A 33 -10.18 0.50 -11.78
N ARG A 34 -11.12 -0.36 -12.14
CA ARG A 34 -12.44 -0.36 -11.53
C ARG A 34 -12.33 -1.14 -10.24
N ILE A 35 -12.51 -0.45 -9.13
CA ILE A 35 -12.67 -1.10 -7.83
C ILE A 35 -13.95 -1.91 -7.88
N THR A 36 -13.80 -3.22 -7.77
CA THR A 36 -14.85 -4.21 -7.67
C THR A 36 -15.49 -4.20 -6.27
N GLU A 37 -16.66 -4.80 -6.14
CA GLU A 37 -17.31 -4.95 -4.84
C GLU A 37 -16.51 -5.86 -3.88
N VAL A 38 -15.72 -6.79 -4.41
CA VAL A 38 -14.82 -7.63 -3.62
C VAL A 38 -13.74 -6.77 -2.95
N GLU A 39 -13.06 -5.93 -3.74
CA GLU A 39 -12.01 -5.04 -3.23
C GLU A 39 -12.58 -4.00 -2.26
N ARG A 40 -13.77 -3.46 -2.56
CA ARG A 40 -14.50 -2.57 -1.64
C ARG A 40 -14.79 -3.27 -0.31
N GLY A 41 -15.23 -4.53 -0.37
CA GLY A 41 -15.51 -5.38 0.80
C GLY A 41 -14.27 -5.72 1.63
N GLN A 42 -13.12 -5.91 0.98
CA GLN A 42 -11.85 -6.14 1.67
C GLN A 42 -11.41 -4.91 2.47
N VAL A 43 -11.49 -3.72 1.85
CA VAL A 43 -11.14 -2.46 2.51
C VAL A 43 -12.12 -2.14 3.64
N SER A 44 -13.44 -2.23 3.41
CA SER A 44 -14.42 -1.98 4.48
C SER A 44 -14.29 -3.00 5.62
N GLY A 45 -14.10 -4.28 5.29
CA GLY A 45 -13.93 -5.35 6.25
C GLY A 45 -12.69 -5.20 7.13
N TYR A 46 -11.61 -4.60 6.62
CA TYR A 46 -10.46 -4.22 7.43
C TYR A 46 -10.84 -3.23 8.53
N PHE A 47 -11.53 -2.14 8.19
CA PHE A 47 -11.96 -1.14 9.18
C PHE A 47 -12.98 -1.70 10.18
N THR A 48 -13.90 -2.56 9.73
CA THR A 48 -14.82 -3.27 10.62
C THR A 48 -14.08 -4.10 11.67
N ARG A 49 -13.14 -4.95 11.24
CA ARG A 49 -12.34 -5.76 12.18
C ARG A 49 -11.51 -4.90 13.12
N LEU A 50 -10.95 -3.78 12.63
CA LEU A 50 -10.18 -2.84 13.44
C LEU A 50 -11.02 -2.19 14.54
N ASN A 51 -12.25 -1.77 14.21
CA ASN A 51 -13.18 -1.18 15.17
C ASN A 51 -13.71 -2.21 16.16
N GLU A 52 -14.01 -3.43 15.71
CA GLU A 52 -14.41 -4.54 16.59
C GLU A 52 -13.30 -4.90 17.58
N ALA A 53 -12.06 -4.93 17.14
CA ALA A 53 -10.91 -5.13 18.01
C ALA A 53 -10.74 -3.97 19.00
N GLY A 54 -10.95 -2.72 18.56
CA GLY A 54 -11.00 -1.55 19.42
C GLY A 54 -12.09 -1.63 20.50
N GLY A 55 -13.29 -2.09 20.12
CA GLY A 55 -14.40 -2.30 21.07
C GLY A 55 -14.11 -3.38 22.12
N LYS A 56 -13.19 -4.30 21.85
CA LYS A 56 -12.71 -5.32 22.82
C LYS A 56 -11.55 -4.82 23.69
N GLY A 57 -10.99 -3.65 23.37
CA GLY A 57 -9.93 -2.99 24.13
C GLY A 57 -8.57 -2.92 23.42
N ASN A 58 -7.64 -2.16 24.02
CA ASN A 58 -6.32 -1.84 23.45
C ASN A 58 -5.53 -3.10 23.05
N THR A 59 -5.53 -4.14 23.89
CA THR A 59 -4.78 -5.37 23.61
C THR A 59 -5.22 -6.05 22.31
N GLU A 60 -6.52 -6.20 22.09
CA GLU A 60 -7.05 -6.84 20.88
C GLU A 60 -6.80 -5.99 19.64
N GLN A 61 -6.97 -4.67 19.75
CA GLN A 61 -6.69 -3.77 18.64
C GLN A 61 -5.21 -3.75 18.26
N ARG A 62 -4.30 -3.72 19.25
CA ARG A 62 -2.87 -3.80 19.01
C ARG A 62 -2.46 -5.12 18.36
N LYS A 63 -3.06 -6.24 18.79
CA LYS A 63 -2.84 -7.54 18.16
C LYS A 63 -3.26 -7.51 16.69
N LEU A 64 -4.46 -7.00 16.38
CA LEU A 64 -4.90 -6.89 15.00
C LEU A 64 -3.96 -6.01 14.17
N LEU A 65 -3.52 -4.87 14.69
CA LEU A 65 -2.59 -3.99 14.00
C LEU A 65 -1.24 -4.68 13.71
N GLN A 66 -0.74 -5.48 14.65
CA GLN A 66 0.47 -6.28 14.46
C GLN A 66 0.27 -7.37 13.40
N ASP A 67 -0.85 -8.08 13.45
CA ASP A 67 -1.18 -9.18 12.53
C ASP A 67 -1.47 -8.66 11.10
N THR A 68 -1.96 -7.42 10.98
CA THR A 68 -2.27 -6.75 9.72
C THR A 68 -1.18 -5.78 9.27
N GLN A 69 0.01 -5.86 9.87
CA GLN A 69 1.18 -5.12 9.42
C GLN A 69 1.67 -5.67 8.07
N HIS A 70 1.89 -4.77 7.12
CA HIS A 70 2.39 -5.16 5.80
C HIS A 70 3.71 -5.94 5.90
N PRO A 71 3.87 -7.09 5.21
CA PRO A 71 5.03 -7.98 5.36
C PRO A 71 6.36 -7.30 5.04
N ASP A 72 6.37 -6.34 4.11
CA ASP A 72 7.57 -5.59 3.72
C ASP A 72 7.94 -4.45 4.71
N PHE A 73 7.08 -4.14 5.69
CA PHE A 73 7.25 -2.99 6.60
C PHE A 73 7.08 -3.37 8.09
N ARG A 74 7.49 -4.59 8.48
CA ARG A 74 7.35 -5.10 9.86
C ARG A 74 8.25 -4.46 10.91
N ALA A 75 9.28 -3.72 10.49
CA ALA A 75 10.28 -3.15 11.40
C ALA A 75 9.80 -1.93 12.20
N GLN A 76 8.61 -1.40 11.92
CA GLN A 76 8.01 -0.28 12.66
C GLN A 76 6.95 -0.85 13.59
N ALA A 77 7.24 -0.86 14.89
CA ALA A 77 6.27 -1.27 15.90
C ALA A 77 5.10 -0.27 15.90
N CYS A 78 3.89 -0.76 15.61
CA CYS A 78 2.68 0.01 15.79
C CYS A 78 2.32 0.00 17.28
N GLU A 79 2.88 0.98 18.02
CA GLU A 79 2.57 1.16 19.45
C GLU A 79 1.47 2.21 19.64
N LEU A 80 0.27 1.74 19.98
CA LEU A 80 -0.74 2.59 20.60
C LEU A 80 -0.36 2.75 22.07
N ARG A 81 0.12 3.94 22.47
CA ARG A 81 0.51 4.25 23.87
C ARG A 81 -0.63 3.95 24.86
N ALA A 82 -1.82 4.50 24.60
CA ALA A 82 -3.01 4.31 25.42
C ALA A 82 -4.27 4.47 24.56
N GLY A 83 -5.38 3.88 25.02
CA GLY A 83 -6.68 3.96 24.35
C GLY A 83 -6.85 3.02 23.15
N THR A 84 -7.89 3.28 22.37
CA THR A 84 -8.23 2.58 21.13
C THR A 84 -8.61 3.57 20.05
N LEU A 85 -8.49 3.17 18.79
CA LEU A 85 -8.92 3.95 17.64
C LEU A 85 -10.26 3.44 17.13
N ARG A 86 -11.17 4.36 16.79
CA ARG A 86 -12.33 4.07 15.95
C ARG A 86 -12.16 4.79 14.62
N MET A 87 -12.19 4.04 13.52
CA MET A 87 -12.00 4.54 12.17
C MET A 87 -13.25 4.35 11.34
N GLU A 88 -13.83 5.44 10.87
CA GLU A 88 -15.07 5.45 10.09
C GLU A 88 -14.74 5.85 8.64
N PRO A 89 -14.58 4.89 7.71
CA PRO A 89 -14.20 5.19 6.34
C PRO A 89 -15.40 5.69 5.52
N THR A 90 -15.18 6.76 4.77
CA THR A 90 -16.13 7.27 3.78
C THR A 90 -15.93 6.54 2.46
N MET A 91 -16.55 5.36 2.33
CA MET A 91 -16.30 4.43 1.20
C MET A 91 -16.60 4.99 -0.20
N SER A 92 -17.39 6.07 -0.31
CA SER A 92 -17.60 6.78 -1.58
C SER A 92 -16.34 7.49 -2.09
N THR A 93 -15.34 7.69 -1.24
CA THR A 93 -14.03 8.28 -1.60
C THR A 93 -12.97 7.24 -1.97
N LEU A 94 -13.30 5.95 -1.88
CA LEU A 94 -12.37 4.87 -2.15
C LEU A 94 -11.83 4.95 -3.59
N ARG A 95 -10.51 4.96 -3.71
CA ARG A 95 -9.78 4.94 -4.99
C ARG A 95 -8.46 4.18 -4.84
N THR A 96 -7.86 3.77 -5.95
CA THR A 96 -6.49 3.25 -5.96
C THR A 96 -5.46 4.39 -5.85
N ASP A 97 -4.28 4.09 -5.33
CA ASP A 97 -3.16 5.03 -5.21
C ASP A 97 -1.81 4.36 -5.61
N PRO A 98 -1.59 4.11 -6.91
CA PRO A 98 -0.44 3.32 -7.40
C PRO A 98 0.91 4.03 -7.21
N THR A 99 0.91 5.31 -6.88
CA THR A 99 2.13 6.11 -6.69
C THR A 99 2.49 6.31 -5.21
N TRP A 100 1.65 5.83 -4.29
CA TRP A 100 1.89 6.03 -2.87
C TRP A 100 3.02 5.15 -2.34
N ALA A 101 3.78 5.69 -1.40
CA ALA A 101 4.72 4.96 -0.56
C ALA A 101 4.47 5.31 0.92
N PRO A 102 4.75 4.38 1.85
CA PRO A 102 4.59 4.65 3.28
C PRO A 102 5.47 5.82 3.74
N PRO A 103 5.05 6.57 4.79
CA PRO A 103 5.86 7.64 5.34
C PRO A 103 7.30 7.18 5.70
N GLY A 104 8.30 7.95 5.27
CA GLY A 104 9.71 7.63 5.49
C GLY A 104 10.24 6.48 4.63
N LYS A 105 9.53 6.09 3.58
CA LYS A 105 9.92 5.05 2.62
C LYS A 105 9.76 5.56 1.19
N ASP A 106 10.72 5.21 0.35
CA ASP A 106 10.68 5.53 -1.09
C ASP A 106 10.11 4.39 -1.94
N ALA A 107 10.01 3.19 -1.35
CA ALA A 107 9.53 2.00 -2.04
C ALA A 107 8.01 1.84 -1.92
N HIS A 108 7.36 1.66 -3.07
CA HIS A 108 5.96 1.24 -3.15
C HIS A 108 5.79 -0.15 -2.52
N PRO A 109 4.75 -0.38 -1.69
CA PRO A 109 4.47 -1.69 -1.12
C PRO A 109 4.07 -2.68 -2.22
N ARG A 110 4.37 -3.98 -2.04
CA ARG A 110 3.79 -4.99 -2.93
C ARG A 110 2.27 -5.05 -2.71
N GLY A 111 1.50 -5.24 -3.78
CA GLY A 111 0.04 -5.36 -3.72
C GLY A 111 -0.67 -4.14 -4.33
N VAL A 112 -1.99 -4.08 -4.15
CA VAL A 112 -2.80 -2.95 -4.63
C VAL A 112 -3.05 -1.98 -3.49
N VAL A 113 -2.64 -0.73 -3.67
CA VAL A 113 -2.86 0.34 -2.68
C VAL A 113 -4.21 0.99 -2.93
N TYR A 114 -5.07 0.97 -1.91
CA TYR A 114 -6.29 1.76 -1.85
C TYR A 114 -6.13 2.88 -0.84
N VAL A 115 -6.80 3.99 -1.11
CA VAL A 115 -6.88 5.13 -0.20
C VAL A 115 -8.35 5.54 -0.04
N VAL A 116 -8.71 5.87 1.19
CA VAL A 116 -10.06 6.27 1.57
C VAL A 116 -9.98 7.38 2.62
N ALA A 117 -10.86 8.38 2.52
CA ALA A 117 -11.02 9.35 3.59
C ALA A 117 -11.68 8.66 4.79
N ALA A 118 -11.18 8.91 6.00
CA ALA A 118 -11.72 8.35 7.23
C ALA A 118 -11.71 9.38 8.35
N THR A 119 -12.72 9.30 9.21
CA THR A 119 -12.70 9.92 10.53
C THR A 119 -12.03 8.96 11.50
N VAL A 120 -10.99 9.41 12.20
CA VAL A 120 -10.26 8.67 13.22
C VAL A 120 -10.56 9.30 14.57
N THR A 121 -11.15 8.53 15.47
CA THR A 121 -11.42 8.93 16.86
C THR A 121 -10.48 8.16 17.78
N LEU A 122 -9.80 8.86 18.69
CA LEU A 122 -9.11 8.25 19.82
C LEU A 122 -10.08 8.14 20.99
N LEU A 123 -10.17 6.94 21.57
CA LEU A 123 -10.99 6.65 22.74
C LEU A 123 -10.12 6.22 23.92
N GLU A 124 -10.28 6.87 25.06
CA GLU A 124 -9.71 6.46 26.35
C GLU A 124 -10.86 5.99 27.23
N ASP A 125 -10.77 4.78 27.77
CA ASP A 125 -11.84 4.13 28.55
C ASP A 125 -13.22 4.18 27.86
N GLY A 126 -13.23 4.07 26.53
CA GLY A 126 -14.44 4.13 25.69
C GLY A 126 -14.99 5.55 25.45
N VAL A 127 -14.35 6.58 26.00
CA VAL A 127 -14.74 7.99 25.83
C VAL A 127 -13.90 8.64 24.73
N PRO A 128 -14.52 9.30 23.73
CA PRO A 128 -13.77 10.05 22.72
C PRO A 128 -12.97 11.20 23.35
N VAL A 129 -11.65 11.20 23.16
CA VAL A 129 -10.74 12.26 23.64
C VAL A 129 -10.10 13.06 22.51
N GLY A 130 -10.22 12.58 21.27
CA GLY A 130 -9.71 13.29 20.09
C GLY A 130 -10.32 12.76 18.80
N VAL A 131 -10.42 13.64 17.80
CA VAL A 131 -10.93 13.32 16.45
C VAL A 131 -10.04 13.97 15.40
N GLN A 132 -9.72 13.22 14.36
CA GLN A 132 -9.00 13.69 13.18
C GLN A 132 -9.70 13.14 11.93
N ILE A 133 -9.66 13.90 10.83
CA ILE A 133 -10.08 13.42 9.52
C ILE A 133 -8.83 13.36 8.64
N GLY A 134 -8.65 12.25 7.94
CA GLY A 134 -7.48 12.04 7.09
C GLY A 134 -7.75 11.03 5.98
N SER A 135 -6.76 10.86 5.11
CA SER A 135 -6.72 9.75 4.17
C SER A 135 -5.96 8.59 4.80
N LEU A 136 -6.52 7.39 4.73
CA LEU A 136 -5.86 6.17 5.19
C LEU A 136 -5.62 5.24 4.01
N HIS A 137 -4.44 4.62 4.01
CA HIS A 137 -4.03 3.66 2.99
C HIS A 137 -4.18 2.23 3.51
N VAL A 138 -4.78 1.38 2.69
CA VAL A 138 -4.92 -0.06 2.90
C VAL A 138 -4.35 -0.75 1.67
N VAL A 139 -3.46 -1.73 1.88
CA VAL A 139 -2.83 -2.48 0.81
C VAL A 139 -3.38 -3.89 0.80
N VAL A 140 -3.78 -4.41 -0.36
CA VAL A 140 -4.27 -5.78 -0.49
C VAL A 140 -3.26 -6.63 -1.24
N ILE A 141 -2.89 -7.77 -0.65
CA ILE A 141 -2.08 -8.83 -1.26
C ILE A 141 -2.85 -10.13 -1.10
N ASP A 142 -3.09 -10.86 -2.20
CA ASP A 142 -3.77 -12.17 -2.18
C ASP A 142 -5.04 -12.16 -1.31
N ASP A 143 -5.89 -11.15 -1.53
CA ASP A 143 -7.15 -10.89 -0.80
C ASP A 143 -7.04 -10.54 0.69
N VAL A 144 -5.82 -10.36 1.20
CA VAL A 144 -5.56 -9.95 2.58
C VAL A 144 -5.28 -8.45 2.66
N PRO A 145 -6.09 -7.66 3.40
CA PRO A 145 -5.85 -6.24 3.60
C PRO A 145 -4.88 -5.98 4.76
N TYR A 146 -3.90 -5.11 4.49
CA TYR A 146 -2.87 -4.66 5.41
C TYR A 146 -2.99 -3.16 5.63
N GLY A 147 -3.02 -2.75 6.90
CA GLY A 147 -3.11 -1.34 7.26
C GLY A 147 -1.73 -0.69 7.40
N PHE A 148 -1.68 0.61 7.10
CA PHE A 148 -0.58 1.49 7.49
C PHE A 148 -1.09 2.55 8.46
N ALA A 149 -1.99 2.15 9.37
CA ALA A 149 -2.52 3.01 10.44
C ALA A 149 -1.37 3.72 11.15
N PRO A 150 -1.58 4.92 11.72
CA PRO A 150 -0.51 5.70 12.33
C PRO A 150 0.14 4.90 13.47
N CYS A 151 1.24 4.24 13.14
CA CYS A 151 2.29 3.88 14.05
C CYS A 151 2.99 5.19 14.37
N VAL A 152 2.37 6.02 15.21
CA VAL A 152 3.05 7.18 15.81
C VAL A 152 4.14 6.61 16.72
N GLY A 153 5.29 6.34 16.12
CA GLY A 153 6.55 6.26 16.84
C GLY A 153 6.66 7.56 17.65
N GLY A 154 6.88 7.40 18.95
CA GLY A 154 6.93 8.50 19.91
C GLY A 154 7.97 9.57 19.60
#